data_AF-A0A497IYG2-F1
#
_entry.id   AF-A0A497IYG2-F1
#
_cell.length_a   1.000
_cell.length_b   1.000
_cell.length_c   1.000
_cell.angle_alpha   90.00
_cell.angle_beta   90.00
_cell.angle_gamma   90.00
#
_symmetry.space_group_name_H-M   'P 1'
#
loop_
_entity.id
_entity.type
_entity.pdbx_description
1 polymer ?
#
loop_
_entity_poly.entity_id
_entity_poly.type
_entity_poly.pdbx_seq_one_letter_code
_entity_poly.pdbx_strand_id
1 'polypeptide(L)'
;MERYEELLRRSKAALYGVAVGDAMGKMTEGYWPPEIKKRYGKLVDDFMTPIQPQSQYTWRIAEVTDDTRLTVLLAKSILSRKGVDEADLTRKILEKPIKGWPGWKEFKEAVSKGKRAKRTGNGSSVRVAPLGIIHPPDRLEELVRDVDRACGITHNTKSALSAGCAIAAAFSAAIEVWELEDLINLAIEGAELGKRLGEDDLAPDVARRLKWLKKRS
;
A
#
# COMPACT_ATOMS: atom_id res chain seq x y z
N MET A 1 -21.18 17.31 -13.29
CA MET A 1 -20.20 18.06 -12.49
C MET A 1 -20.14 17.51 -11.07
N GLU A 2 -21.28 17.29 -10.42
CA GLU A 2 -21.38 16.72 -9.06
C GLU A 2 -20.62 15.39 -8.85
N ARG A 3 -20.81 14.37 -9.72
CA ARG A 3 -20.06 13.10 -9.61
C ARG A 3 -18.54 13.29 -9.66
N TYR A 4 -18.06 14.17 -10.55
CA TYR A 4 -16.62 14.42 -10.70
C TYR A 4 -16.05 15.08 -9.45
N GLU A 5 -16.73 16.09 -8.90
CA GLU A 5 -16.31 16.79 -7.68
C GLU A 5 -16.27 15.83 -6.49
N GLU A 6 -17.25 14.95 -6.37
CA GLU A 6 -17.32 13.98 -5.29
C GLU A 6 -16.24 12.90 -5.40
N LEU A 7 -15.99 12.37 -6.60
CA LEU A 7 -14.86 11.46 -6.85
C LEU A 7 -13.54 12.15 -6.53
N LEU A 8 -13.33 13.38 -6.99
CA LEU A 8 -12.13 14.16 -6.70
C LEU A 8 -11.93 14.35 -5.19
N ARG A 9 -13.00 14.66 -4.45
CA ARG A 9 -12.96 14.81 -3.00
C ARG A 9 -12.53 13.52 -2.32
N ARG A 10 -13.10 12.38 -2.70
CA ARG A 10 -12.78 11.06 -2.13
C ARG A 10 -11.38 10.58 -2.52
N SER A 11 -10.95 10.79 -3.77
CA SER A 11 -9.59 10.47 -4.20
C SER A 11 -8.55 11.29 -3.42
N LYS A 12 -8.80 12.58 -3.18
CA LYS A 12 -7.97 13.40 -2.29
C LYS A 12 -7.96 12.85 -0.87
N ALA A 13 -9.13 12.54 -0.32
CA ALA A 13 -9.25 11.97 1.02
C ALA A 13 -8.50 10.64 1.17
N ALA A 14 -8.53 9.76 0.16
CA ALA A 14 -7.79 8.50 0.16
C ALA A 14 -6.26 8.75 0.22
N LEU A 15 -5.74 9.65 -0.61
CA LEU A 15 -4.31 10.00 -0.61
C LEU A 15 -3.88 10.71 0.68
N TYR A 16 -4.73 11.58 1.23
CA TYR A 16 -4.49 12.20 2.54
C TYR A 16 -4.54 11.18 3.67
N GLY A 17 -5.47 10.22 3.63
CA GLY A 17 -5.56 9.13 4.59
C GLY A 17 -4.28 8.29 4.62
N VAL A 18 -3.71 7.97 3.46
CA VAL A 18 -2.39 7.33 3.37
C VAL A 18 -1.32 8.19 4.06
N ALA A 19 -1.21 9.47 3.71
CA ALA A 19 -0.17 10.35 4.24
C ALA A 19 -0.28 10.60 5.76
N VAL A 20 -1.50 10.85 6.25
CA VAL A 20 -1.79 11.07 7.67
C VAL A 20 -1.55 9.78 8.46
N GLY A 21 -2.07 8.65 7.98
CA GLY A 21 -1.89 7.34 8.61
C GLY A 21 -0.43 6.93 8.69
N ASP A 22 0.33 7.13 7.61
CA ASP A 22 1.77 6.89 7.55
C ASP A 22 2.52 7.75 8.58
N ALA A 23 2.35 9.07 8.54
CA ALA A 23 3.04 9.98 9.43
C ALA A 23 2.67 9.78 10.91
N MET A 24 1.41 9.47 11.23
CA MET A 24 1.00 9.12 12.59
C MET A 24 1.56 7.76 13.02
N GLY A 25 1.45 6.75 12.16
CA GLY A 25 1.93 5.38 12.43
C GLY A 25 3.44 5.31 12.66
N LYS A 26 4.23 6.12 11.95
CA LYS A 26 5.68 6.21 12.10
C LYS A 26 6.10 6.58 13.52
N MET A 27 5.31 7.36 14.25
CA MET A 27 5.62 7.74 15.63
C MET A 27 5.62 6.54 16.59
N THR A 28 4.82 5.52 16.26
CA THR A 28 4.59 4.36 17.13
C THR A 28 5.10 3.04 16.55
N GLU A 29 5.64 3.05 15.34
CA GLU A 29 6.21 1.87 14.68
C GLU A 29 7.24 1.16 15.57
N GLY A 30 7.09 -0.15 15.74
CA GLY A 30 8.00 -0.96 16.56
C GLY A 30 7.64 -1.02 18.05
N TYR A 31 6.60 -0.32 18.51
CA TYR A 31 6.09 -0.44 19.88
C TYR A 31 4.91 -1.38 20.01
N TRP A 32 4.87 -2.08 21.14
CA TRP A 32 3.66 -2.74 21.62
C TRP A 32 2.64 -1.71 22.11
N PRO A 33 1.32 -1.95 21.95
CA PRO A 33 0.31 -0.96 22.34
C PRO A 33 0.44 -0.40 23.77
N PRO A 34 0.79 -1.20 24.81
CA PRO A 34 1.02 -0.66 26.15
C PRO A 34 2.26 0.27 26.26
N GLU A 35 3.28 0.05 25.43
CA GLU A 35 4.51 0.85 25.42
C GLU A 35 4.27 2.24 24.83
N ILE A 36 3.36 2.37 23.86
CA ILE A 36 3.00 3.65 23.24
C ILE A 36 2.54 4.63 24.33
N LYS A 37 1.54 4.24 25.13
CA LYS A 37 1.02 5.11 26.21
C LYS A 37 2.09 5.42 27.25
N LYS A 38 2.93 4.45 27.61
CA LYS A 38 4.05 4.66 28.55
C LYS A 38 5.06 5.66 28.01
N ARG A 39 5.36 5.61 26.70
CA ARG A 39 6.37 6.46 26.07
C ARG A 39 5.88 7.88 25.83
N TYR A 40 4.65 8.02 25.35
CA TYR A 40 4.06 9.32 25.04
C TYR A 40 3.35 9.97 26.24
N GLY A 41 3.18 9.23 27.35
CA GLY A 41 2.49 9.69 28.56
C GLY A 41 0.98 9.83 28.41
N LYS A 42 0.45 9.65 27.20
CA LYS A 42 -0.97 9.78 26.84
C LYS A 42 -1.32 8.89 25.66
N LEU A 43 -2.61 8.83 25.34
CA LEU A 43 -3.06 8.30 24.05
C LEU A 43 -2.47 9.16 22.92
N VAL A 44 -2.03 8.52 21.84
CA VAL A 44 -1.59 9.22 20.64
C VAL A 44 -2.81 9.47 19.77
N ASP A 45 -3.27 10.72 19.74
CA ASP A 45 -4.45 11.20 19.04
C ASP A 45 -4.16 12.37 18.08
N ASP A 46 -2.91 12.83 18.00
CA ASP A 46 -2.44 13.90 17.14
C ASP A 46 -0.97 13.67 16.75
N PHE A 47 -0.43 14.47 15.83
CA PHE A 47 0.98 14.48 15.49
C PHE A 47 1.82 14.95 16.68
N MET A 48 2.79 14.13 17.04
CA MET A 48 3.73 14.38 18.13
C MET A 48 5.17 14.24 17.62
N THR A 49 6.13 14.70 18.42
CA THR A 49 7.55 14.43 18.14
C THR A 49 7.79 12.92 18.16
N PRO A 50 8.27 12.30 17.06
CA PRO A 50 8.52 10.87 17.04
C PRO A 50 9.59 10.48 18.07
N ILE A 51 9.24 9.62 19.02
CA ILE A 51 10.19 9.08 19.99
C ILE A 51 10.58 7.69 19.49
N GLN A 52 11.65 7.57 18.70
CA GLN A 52 12.03 6.33 17.99
C GLN A 52 13.53 5.98 18.14
N PRO A 53 14.00 5.58 19.33
CA PRO A 53 15.43 5.36 19.58
C PRO A 53 15.99 4.14 18.84
N GLN A 54 15.14 3.21 18.37
CA GLN A 54 15.56 2.07 17.54
C GLN A 54 15.59 2.40 16.04
N SER A 55 15.15 3.59 15.61
CA SER A 55 15.15 3.95 14.19
C SER A 55 16.56 4.36 13.75
N GLN A 56 16.95 3.90 12.56
CA GLN A 56 18.16 4.36 11.88
C GLN A 56 18.05 5.80 11.35
N TYR A 57 16.84 6.39 11.39
CA TYR A 57 16.55 7.71 10.86
C TYR A 57 15.93 8.60 11.95
N THR A 58 16.30 9.88 11.94
CA THR A 58 15.57 10.92 12.69
C THR A 58 14.36 11.38 11.87
N TRP A 59 13.20 11.48 12.52
CA TRP A 59 11.93 11.86 11.87
C TRP A 59 11.42 13.17 12.45
N ARG A 60 10.90 14.05 11.60
CA ARG A 60 10.22 15.28 12.03
C ARG A 60 8.75 14.97 12.37
N ILE A 61 8.12 15.88 13.12
CA ILE A 61 6.66 15.85 13.34
C ILE A 61 5.96 15.83 11.97
N ALA A 62 4.99 14.94 11.81
CA ALA A 62 4.21 14.74 10.59
C ALA A 62 5.05 14.39 9.33
N GLU A 63 6.29 13.91 9.50
CA GLU A 63 7.08 13.44 8.36
C GLU A 63 6.59 12.07 7.90
N VAL A 64 6.09 12.00 6.66
CA VAL A 64 5.72 10.74 6.00
C VAL A 64 6.93 9.82 5.79
N THR A 65 6.72 8.54 5.49
CA THR A 65 7.75 7.49 5.30
C THR A 65 7.78 6.97 3.86
N ASP A 66 8.29 5.76 3.64
CA ASP A 66 8.31 5.12 2.34
C ASP A 66 6.91 4.79 1.81
N ASP A 67 5.93 4.55 2.69
CA ASP A 67 4.53 4.29 2.31
C ASP A 67 3.97 5.41 1.43
N THR A 68 3.98 6.66 1.92
CA THR A 68 3.52 7.81 1.13
C THR A 68 4.44 8.12 -0.04
N ARG A 69 5.76 8.01 0.13
CA ARG A 69 6.71 8.34 -0.95
C ARG A 69 6.56 7.41 -2.15
N LEU A 70 6.40 6.11 -1.92
CA LEU A 70 6.12 5.12 -2.97
C LEU A 70 4.74 5.33 -3.59
N THR A 71 3.73 5.66 -2.78
CA THR A 71 2.38 6.02 -3.27
C THR A 71 2.44 7.20 -4.25
N VAL A 72 3.15 8.27 -3.89
CA VAL A 72 3.31 9.45 -4.74
C VAL A 72 4.13 9.15 -5.99
N LEU A 73 5.17 8.32 -5.89
CA LEU A 73 5.94 7.89 -7.07
C LEU A 73 5.08 7.09 -8.05
N LEU A 74 4.24 6.18 -7.55
CA LEU A 74 3.28 5.43 -8.36
C LEU A 74 2.30 6.37 -9.06
N ALA A 75 1.67 7.29 -8.32
CA ALA A 75 0.74 8.27 -8.89
C ALA A 75 1.42 9.15 -9.97
N LYS A 76 2.65 9.62 -9.72
CA LYS A 76 3.42 10.40 -10.71
C LYS A 76 3.75 9.58 -11.96
N SER A 77 4.08 8.30 -11.81
CA SER A 77 4.31 7.40 -12.94
C SER A 77 3.04 7.24 -13.78
N ILE A 78 1.92 6.91 -13.14
CA ILE A 78 0.60 6.79 -13.78
C ILE A 78 0.25 8.04 -14.59
N LEU A 79 0.39 9.22 -13.99
CA LEU A 79 0.10 10.49 -14.67
C LEU A 79 1.02 10.73 -15.87
N SER A 80 2.31 10.42 -15.75
CA SER A 80 3.28 10.63 -16.84
C SER A 80 3.13 9.63 -17.99
N ARG A 81 2.61 8.43 -17.71
CA ARG A 81 2.48 7.33 -18.69
C ARG A 81 1.04 7.09 -19.14
N LYS A 82 0.07 7.77 -18.53
CA LYS A 82 -1.38 7.58 -18.72
C LYS A 82 -1.82 6.13 -18.46
N GLY A 83 -1.20 5.50 -17.47
CA GLY A 83 -1.41 4.09 -17.12
C GLY A 83 -0.25 3.57 -16.27
N VAL A 84 -0.39 2.35 -15.72
CA VAL A 84 0.68 1.73 -14.92
C VAL A 84 1.78 1.18 -15.84
N ASP A 85 3.00 1.66 -15.64
CA ASP A 85 4.19 1.30 -16.41
C ASP A 85 5.30 0.88 -15.44
N GLU A 86 5.56 -0.43 -15.38
CA GLU A 86 6.54 -1.02 -14.47
C GLU A 86 7.95 -0.45 -14.71
N ALA A 87 8.33 -0.21 -15.97
CA ALA A 87 9.67 0.28 -16.32
C ALA A 87 9.86 1.73 -15.88
N ASP A 88 8.87 2.60 -16.11
CA ASP A 88 8.92 3.98 -15.64
C ASP A 88 8.92 4.07 -14.10
N LEU A 89 8.09 3.27 -13.42
CA LEU A 89 8.08 3.21 -11.96
C LEU A 89 9.43 2.72 -11.41
N THR A 90 9.99 1.67 -12.01
CA THR A 90 11.31 1.13 -11.64
C THR A 90 12.39 2.20 -11.75
N ARG A 91 12.41 2.92 -12.88
CA ARG A 91 13.35 4.03 -13.11
C ARG A 91 13.20 5.12 -12.05
N LYS A 92 11.97 5.53 -11.74
CA LYS A 92 11.67 6.55 -10.71
C LYS A 92 12.09 6.12 -9.32
N ILE A 93 11.86 4.86 -8.94
CA ILE A 93 12.33 4.33 -7.65
C ILE A 93 13.86 4.36 -7.62
N LEU A 94 14.55 3.95 -8.69
CA LEU A 94 16.01 3.92 -8.77
C LEU A 94 16.69 5.30 -8.71
N GLU A 95 15.98 6.41 -8.90
CA GLU A 95 16.55 7.76 -8.86
C GLU A 95 17.28 8.04 -7.55
N LYS A 96 16.74 7.60 -6.41
CA LYS A 96 17.38 7.73 -5.10
C LYS A 96 16.77 6.79 -4.06
N PRO A 97 17.54 6.42 -3.01
CA PRO A 97 17.00 5.69 -1.88
C PRO A 97 15.83 6.44 -1.23
N ILE A 98 14.80 5.69 -0.86
CA ILE A 98 13.62 6.22 -0.16
C ILE A 98 13.88 6.09 1.35
N LYS A 99 13.86 7.23 2.06
CA LYS A 99 14.04 7.26 3.51
C LYS A 99 13.01 6.36 4.19
N GLY A 100 13.48 5.48 5.09
CA GLY A 100 12.63 4.54 5.81
C GLY A 100 12.46 3.19 5.11
N TRP A 101 12.68 3.10 3.79
CA TRP A 101 12.43 1.85 3.07
C TRP A 101 13.54 0.81 3.29
N PRO A 102 13.25 -0.34 3.94
CA PRO A 102 14.26 -1.36 4.19
C PRO A 102 14.66 -2.14 2.93
N GLY A 103 13.82 -2.15 1.88
CA GLY A 103 14.00 -3.00 0.70
C GLY A 103 14.88 -2.43 -0.42
N TRP A 104 15.55 -1.29 -0.19
CA TRP A 104 16.30 -0.58 -1.24
C TRP A 104 17.42 -1.41 -1.86
N LYS A 105 18.23 -2.10 -1.04
CA LYS A 105 19.41 -2.82 -1.50
C LYS A 105 19.00 -4.04 -2.33
N GLU A 106 18.05 -4.82 -1.82
CA GLU A 106 17.51 -6.01 -2.47
C GLU A 106 16.80 -5.65 -3.77
N PHE A 107 16.03 -4.57 -3.78
CA PHE A 107 15.40 -4.04 -4.99
C PHE A 107 16.44 -3.68 -6.05
N LYS A 108 17.45 -2.88 -5.69
CA LYS A 108 18.49 -2.46 -6.64
C LYS A 108 19.27 -3.64 -7.21
N GLU A 109 19.58 -4.64 -6.37
CA GLU A 109 20.27 -5.86 -6.81
C GLU A 109 19.41 -6.74 -7.72
N ALA A 110 18.12 -6.87 -7.44
CA ALA A 110 17.22 -7.65 -8.30
C ALA A 110 17.09 -6.99 -9.68
N VAL A 111 16.86 -5.68 -9.73
CA VAL A 111 16.71 -4.94 -10.97
C VAL A 111 17.99 -4.97 -11.82
N SER A 112 19.17 -4.86 -11.21
CA SER A 112 20.44 -4.95 -11.96
C SER A 112 20.66 -6.32 -12.62
N LYS A 113 19.99 -7.36 -12.13
CA LYS A 113 19.99 -8.71 -12.70
C LYS A 113 18.81 -8.97 -13.64
N GLY A 114 18.00 -7.94 -13.96
CA GLY A 114 16.79 -8.08 -14.77
C GLY A 114 15.70 -8.92 -14.09
N LYS A 115 15.66 -8.94 -12.75
CA LYS A 115 14.71 -9.71 -11.95
C LYS A 115 13.82 -8.79 -11.11
N ARG A 116 12.67 -9.31 -10.71
CA ARG A 116 11.82 -8.69 -9.68
C ARG A 116 12.31 -9.08 -8.28
N ALA A 117 12.25 -8.15 -7.34
CA ALA A 117 12.67 -8.41 -5.97
C ALA A 117 11.63 -9.24 -5.21
N LYS A 118 12.08 -10.24 -4.46
CA LYS A 118 11.23 -11.06 -3.61
C LYS A 118 11.25 -10.49 -2.20
N ARG A 119 10.12 -9.95 -1.75
CA ARG A 119 9.93 -9.48 -0.38
C ARG A 119 8.55 -9.87 0.08
N THR A 120 8.50 -10.52 1.23
CA THR A 120 7.28 -10.70 2.01
C THR A 120 7.06 -9.43 2.84
N GLY A 121 5.81 -9.00 2.99
CA GLY A 121 5.48 -7.78 3.75
C GLY A 121 4.37 -6.95 3.13
N ASN A 122 4.00 -5.88 3.83
CA ASN A 122 2.89 -5.01 3.47
C ASN A 122 3.23 -3.92 2.43
N GLY A 123 4.48 -3.83 1.97
CA GLY A 123 4.93 -2.76 1.06
C GLY A 123 4.19 -2.72 -0.29
N SER A 124 3.53 -3.81 -0.67
CA SER A 124 2.55 -3.84 -1.76
C SER A 124 1.27 -3.10 -1.36
N SER A 125 0.61 -3.55 -0.28
CA SER A 125 -0.67 -3.03 0.21
C SER A 125 -0.70 -1.55 0.61
N VAL A 126 0.38 -1.01 1.17
CA VAL A 126 0.38 0.36 1.74
C VAL A 126 0.33 1.47 0.69
N ARG A 127 0.60 1.15 -0.59
CA ARG A 127 0.78 2.16 -1.65
C ARG A 127 -0.16 2.07 -2.84
N VAL A 128 -1.15 1.18 -2.81
CA VAL A 128 -2.04 0.87 -3.95
C VAL A 128 -3.26 1.79 -4.04
N ALA A 129 -3.40 2.78 -3.17
CA ALA A 129 -4.49 3.76 -3.25
C ALA A 129 -4.66 4.40 -4.65
N PRO A 130 -3.58 4.78 -5.38
CA PRO A 130 -3.71 5.29 -6.75
C PRO A 130 -4.35 4.30 -7.72
N LEU A 131 -4.15 2.99 -7.51
CA LEU A 131 -4.74 1.94 -8.36
C LEU A 131 -6.24 1.81 -8.10
N GLY A 132 -6.66 1.84 -6.84
CA GLY A 132 -8.09 1.87 -6.50
C GLY A 132 -8.79 3.14 -6.99
N ILE A 133 -8.06 4.27 -7.09
CA ILE A 133 -8.60 5.53 -7.64
C ILE A 133 -8.88 5.44 -9.15
N ILE A 134 -7.99 4.81 -9.92
CA ILE A 134 -8.09 4.82 -11.40
C ILE A 134 -8.91 3.66 -11.95
N HIS A 135 -9.20 2.64 -11.15
CA HIS A 135 -9.95 1.46 -11.54
C HIS A 135 -11.29 1.41 -10.80
N PRO A 136 -12.44 1.50 -11.51
CA PRO A 136 -13.74 1.26 -10.89
C PRO A 136 -13.91 -0.22 -10.47
N PRO A 137 -14.81 -0.52 -9.52
CA PRO A 137 -14.97 -1.87 -8.96
C PRO A 137 -15.25 -2.99 -9.96
N ASP A 138 -15.96 -2.67 -11.05
CA ASP A 138 -16.31 -3.60 -12.13
C ASP A 138 -15.11 -3.99 -13.00
N ARG A 139 -13.96 -3.33 -12.84
CA ARG A 139 -12.70 -3.61 -13.56
C ARG A 139 -11.66 -4.32 -12.70
N LEU A 140 -12.10 -5.18 -11.79
CA LEU A 140 -11.23 -5.87 -10.83
C LEU A 140 -10.03 -6.60 -11.49
N GLU A 141 -10.22 -7.26 -12.64
CA GLU A 141 -9.12 -7.94 -13.33
C GLU A 141 -8.08 -6.98 -13.94
N GLU A 142 -8.49 -5.78 -14.38
CA GLU A 142 -7.55 -4.73 -14.81
C GLU A 142 -6.77 -4.21 -13.61
N LEU A 143 -7.46 -3.94 -12.49
CA LEU A 143 -6.86 -3.51 -11.23
C LEU A 143 -5.81 -4.51 -10.74
N VAL A 144 -6.10 -5.82 -10.75
CA VAL A 144 -5.15 -6.87 -10.32
C VAL A 144 -3.90 -6.91 -11.21
N ARG A 145 -4.06 -6.77 -12.54
CA ARG A 145 -2.91 -6.69 -13.46
C ARG A 145 -2.03 -5.47 -13.19
N ASP A 146 -2.65 -4.35 -12.88
CA ASP A 146 -1.94 -3.12 -12.57
C ASP A 146 -1.30 -3.14 -11.16
N VAL A 147 -1.85 -3.89 -10.20
CA VAL A 147 -1.18 -4.20 -8.94
C VAL A 147 0.11 -5.00 -9.19
N ASP A 148 0.10 -6.01 -10.06
CA ASP A 148 1.31 -6.75 -10.41
C ASP A 148 2.38 -5.83 -11.02
N ARG A 149 2.02 -5.00 -12.00
CA ARG A 149 2.94 -4.05 -12.64
C ARG A 149 3.50 -3.02 -11.67
N ALA A 150 2.68 -2.52 -10.74
CA ALA A 150 3.08 -1.52 -9.77
C ALA A 150 3.91 -2.11 -8.62
N CYS A 151 3.61 -3.34 -8.21
CA CYS A 151 4.15 -3.91 -6.98
C CYS A 151 5.09 -5.09 -7.14
N GLY A 152 4.93 -5.87 -8.20
CA GLY A 152 5.69 -7.07 -8.50
C GLY A 152 7.19 -6.79 -8.54
N ILE A 153 7.64 -5.66 -9.08
CA ILE A 153 9.07 -5.32 -9.14
C ILE A 153 9.76 -5.26 -7.76
N THR A 154 9.02 -4.93 -6.69
CA THR A 154 9.57 -4.83 -5.32
C THR A 154 9.16 -5.96 -4.37
N HIS A 155 7.99 -6.56 -4.58
CA HIS A 155 7.35 -7.53 -3.69
C HIS A 155 6.75 -8.66 -4.53
N ASN A 156 7.61 -9.40 -5.24
CA ASN A 156 7.21 -10.48 -6.15
C ASN A 156 6.81 -11.77 -5.43
N THR A 157 5.94 -11.70 -4.43
CA THR A 157 5.45 -12.88 -3.71
C THR A 157 3.92 -12.94 -3.67
N LYS A 158 3.38 -14.16 -3.65
CA LYS A 158 1.93 -14.43 -3.65
C LYS A 158 1.22 -13.68 -2.53
N SER A 159 1.74 -13.76 -1.30
CA SER A 159 1.06 -13.11 -0.17
C SER A 159 1.06 -11.59 -0.27
N ALA A 160 2.17 -10.98 -0.71
CA ALA A 160 2.28 -9.53 -0.85
C ALA A 160 1.40 -9.00 -1.98
N LEU A 161 1.37 -9.66 -3.14
CA LEU A 161 0.53 -9.24 -4.27
C LEU A 161 -0.96 -9.52 -4.01
N SER A 162 -1.30 -10.65 -3.40
CA SER A 162 -2.67 -10.96 -2.98
C SER A 162 -3.19 -9.93 -1.98
N ALA A 163 -2.39 -9.55 -0.96
CA ALA A 163 -2.76 -8.49 -0.03
C ALA A 163 -2.82 -7.10 -0.69
N GLY A 164 -1.97 -6.83 -1.69
CA GLY A 164 -2.04 -5.62 -2.50
C GLY A 164 -3.34 -5.52 -3.28
N CYS A 165 -3.75 -6.61 -3.93
CA CYS A 165 -4.99 -6.68 -4.69
C CYS A 165 -6.22 -6.49 -3.80
N ALA A 166 -6.24 -7.08 -2.60
CA ALA A 166 -7.33 -6.89 -1.65
C ALA A 166 -7.52 -5.42 -1.26
N ILE A 167 -6.43 -4.74 -0.90
CA ILE A 167 -6.48 -3.34 -0.46
C ILE A 167 -6.78 -2.40 -1.63
N ALA A 168 -6.25 -2.67 -2.83
CA ALA A 168 -6.57 -1.92 -4.04
C ALA A 168 -8.07 -2.02 -4.39
N ALA A 169 -8.63 -3.23 -4.32
CA ALA A 169 -10.07 -3.47 -4.50
C ALA A 169 -10.90 -2.75 -3.43
N ALA A 170 -10.48 -2.78 -2.17
CA ALA A 170 -11.13 -2.02 -1.10
C ALA A 170 -11.14 -0.51 -1.36
N PHE A 171 -10.03 0.07 -1.83
CA PHE A 171 -9.99 1.48 -2.24
C PHE A 171 -10.95 1.77 -3.40
N SER A 172 -10.98 0.90 -4.41
CA SER A 172 -11.88 1.03 -5.56
C SER A 172 -13.35 1.08 -5.15
N ALA A 173 -13.78 0.12 -4.33
CA ALA A 173 -15.14 0.07 -3.78
C ALA A 173 -15.46 1.28 -2.87
N ALA A 174 -14.53 1.68 -2.00
CA ALA A 174 -14.74 2.80 -1.07
C ALA A 174 -14.91 4.15 -1.79
N ILE A 175 -14.19 4.36 -2.89
CA ILE A 175 -14.29 5.60 -3.69
C ILE A 175 -15.67 5.71 -4.34
N GLU A 176 -16.25 4.59 -4.74
CA GLU A 176 -17.62 4.48 -5.28
C GLU A 176 -18.70 4.29 -4.19
N VAL A 177 -18.33 4.37 -2.90
CA VAL A 177 -19.23 4.24 -1.72
C VAL A 177 -20.04 2.95 -1.70
N TRP A 178 -19.39 1.84 -2.02
CA TRP A 178 -20.01 0.55 -1.79
C TRP A 178 -20.19 0.30 -0.29
N GLU A 179 -21.22 -0.45 0.06
CA GLU A 179 -21.46 -0.88 1.42
C GLU A 179 -20.29 -1.72 1.95
N LEU A 180 -20.07 -1.70 3.27
CA LEU A 180 -18.93 -2.36 3.90
C LEU A 180 -18.85 -3.86 3.54
N GLU A 181 -19.99 -4.53 3.46
CA GLU A 181 -20.04 -5.95 3.10
C GLU A 181 -19.57 -6.20 1.65
N ASP A 182 -20.04 -5.41 0.69
CA ASP A 182 -19.67 -5.54 -0.72
C ASP A 182 -18.21 -5.16 -0.97
N LEU A 183 -17.71 -4.15 -0.24
CA LEU A 183 -16.30 -3.79 -0.24
C LEU A 183 -15.44 -4.96 0.27
N ILE A 184 -15.82 -5.61 1.37
CA ILE A 184 -15.10 -6.78 1.90
C ILE A 184 -15.15 -7.94 0.91
N ASN A 185 -16.29 -8.16 0.24
CA ASN A 185 -16.41 -9.18 -0.81
C ASN A 185 -15.45 -8.90 -1.98
N LEU A 186 -15.43 -7.67 -2.49
CA LEU A 186 -14.53 -7.28 -3.57
C LEU A 186 -13.05 -7.39 -3.16
N ALA A 187 -12.71 -7.06 -1.91
CA ALA A 187 -11.36 -7.26 -1.38
C ALA A 187 -10.97 -8.75 -1.32
N ILE A 188 -11.91 -9.63 -0.95
CA ILE A 188 -11.70 -11.08 -0.98
C ILE A 188 -11.48 -11.57 -2.43
N GLU A 189 -12.29 -11.12 -3.38
CA GLU A 189 -12.14 -11.45 -4.80
C GLU A 189 -10.81 -10.96 -5.37
N GLY A 190 -10.42 -9.73 -5.04
CA GLY A 190 -9.10 -9.18 -5.37
C GLY A 190 -7.97 -10.04 -4.81
N ALA A 191 -8.06 -10.46 -3.54
CA ALA A 191 -7.09 -11.38 -2.96
C ALA A 191 -7.04 -12.73 -3.71
N GLU A 192 -8.19 -13.32 -4.06
CA GLU A 192 -8.27 -14.60 -4.80
C GLU A 192 -7.57 -14.53 -6.15
N LEU A 193 -7.84 -13.48 -6.94
CA LEU A 193 -7.18 -13.25 -8.22
C LEU A 193 -5.67 -13.03 -8.02
N GLY A 194 -5.30 -12.25 -7.01
CA GLY A 194 -3.91 -11.94 -6.70
C GLY A 194 -3.05 -13.15 -6.28
N LYS A 195 -3.65 -14.27 -5.84
CA LYS A 195 -2.91 -15.51 -5.52
C LYS A 195 -2.21 -16.13 -6.72
N ARG A 196 -2.68 -15.81 -7.93
CA ARG A 196 -2.10 -16.29 -9.20
C ARG A 196 -0.85 -15.50 -9.59
N LEU A 197 -0.56 -14.41 -8.89
CA LEU A 197 0.57 -13.52 -9.13
C LEU A 197 1.74 -13.86 -8.21
N GLY A 198 2.94 -13.43 -8.63
CA GLY A 198 4.14 -13.53 -7.81
C GLY A 198 4.60 -14.97 -7.54
N GLU A 199 5.73 -15.07 -6.86
CA GLU A 199 6.29 -16.37 -6.48
C GLU A 199 5.73 -16.87 -5.16
N ASP A 200 5.71 -18.19 -4.99
CA ASP A 200 5.28 -18.78 -3.73
C ASP A 200 6.26 -18.43 -2.60
N ASP A 201 5.71 -17.97 -1.48
CA ASP A 201 6.43 -17.61 -0.27
C ASP A 201 6.00 -18.45 0.95
N LEU A 202 5.19 -19.49 0.73
CA LEU A 202 4.66 -20.40 1.76
C LEU A 202 3.86 -19.70 2.87
N ALA A 203 3.47 -18.45 2.64
CA ALA A 203 2.69 -17.69 3.60
C ALA A 203 1.21 -18.11 3.58
N PRO A 204 0.49 -17.92 4.70
CA PRO A 204 -0.94 -18.21 4.75
C PRO A 204 -1.74 -17.46 3.69
N ASP A 205 -2.71 -18.15 3.10
CA ASP A 205 -3.62 -17.63 2.08
C ASP A 205 -4.41 -16.41 2.58
N VAL A 206 -4.20 -15.26 1.93
CA VAL A 206 -4.80 -13.97 2.31
C VAL A 206 -6.32 -14.00 2.17
N ALA A 207 -6.85 -14.45 1.04
CA ALA A 207 -8.30 -14.47 0.83
C ALA A 207 -9.02 -15.42 1.79
N ARG A 208 -8.42 -16.58 2.10
CA ARG A 208 -8.96 -17.54 3.07
C ARG A 208 -9.01 -16.92 4.47
N ARG A 209 -8.00 -16.14 4.85
CA ARG A 209 -7.99 -15.40 6.13
C ARG A 209 -9.07 -14.32 6.16
N LEU A 210 -9.24 -13.56 5.08
CA LEU A 210 -10.30 -12.56 4.98
C LEU A 210 -11.69 -13.20 5.07
N LYS A 211 -11.93 -14.31 4.35
CA LYS A 211 -13.17 -15.09 4.47
C LYS A 211 -13.43 -15.60 5.88
N TRP A 212 -12.38 -16.02 6.60
CA TRP A 212 -12.50 -16.46 7.99
C TRP A 212 -12.87 -15.32 8.94
N LEU A 213 -12.30 -14.12 8.74
CA LEU A 213 -12.64 -12.92 9.51
C LEU A 213 -14.09 -12.48 9.23
N LYS A 214 -14.52 -12.45 7.96
CA LYS A 214 -15.90 -12.07 7.57
C LYS A 214 -16.95 -12.96 8.24
N LYS A 215 -16.68 -14.26 8.41
CA LYS A 215 -17.62 -15.19 9.07
C LYS A 215 -17.79 -14.95 10.59
N ARG A 216 -16.96 -14.09 11.18
CA ARG A 216 -16.91 -13.83 12.63
C ARG A 216 -17.33 -12.41 13.03
N SER A 217 -17.49 -11.52 12.06
CA SER A 217 -18.04 -10.17 12.20
C SER A 217 -19.55 -10.19 12.04
#